data_AF-A0A7J2NDQ2-F1
#
_entry.id   AF-A0A7J2NDQ2-F1
#
_cell.length_a   1.000
_cell.length_b   1.000
_cell.length_c   1.000
_cell.angle_alpha   90.00
_cell.angle_beta   90.00
_cell.angle_gamma   90.00
#
_symmetry.space_group_name_H-M   'P 1'
#
loop_
_entity.id
_entity.type
_entity.pdbx_description
1 polymer ?
#
loop_
_entity_poly.entity_id
_entity_poly.type
_entity_poly.pdbx_seq_one_letter_code
_entity_poly.pdbx_strand_id
1 'polypeptide(L)'
;MKSRWEQPCLECGETITNPLCEECLSEQFRQWLFSFKPKLAVSINSFKPHYYSEDKGLCIRCGSPISYCNFCVLSSFRDVVEDNAPELLERFRDSFGSLDIEKQVSLH
;
A
#
# COMPACT_ATOMS: atom_id res chain seq x y z
N MET A 1 -9.89 8.23 25.25
CA MET A 1 -8.52 8.46 24.72
C MET A 1 -8.47 7.74 23.38
N LYS A 2 -8.37 8.46 22.25
CA LYS A 2 -8.15 7.81 20.96
C LYS A 2 -6.76 7.19 20.97
N SER A 3 -6.64 5.96 20.52
CA SER A 3 -5.35 5.28 20.42
C SER A 3 -4.50 6.08 19.43
N ARG A 4 -3.20 6.25 19.69
CA ARG A 4 -2.26 6.97 18.80
C ARG A 4 -2.18 6.39 17.36
N TRP A 5 -2.85 5.26 17.13
CA TRP A 5 -2.89 4.48 15.90
C TRP A 5 -4.19 4.61 15.10
N GLU A 6 -5.22 5.28 15.63
CA GLU A 6 -6.54 5.40 14.99
C GLU A 6 -6.62 6.65 14.09
N GLN A 7 -5.78 6.69 13.06
CA GLN A 7 -5.84 7.76 12.06
C GLN A 7 -6.61 7.29 10.83
N PRO A 8 -7.52 8.11 10.28
CA PRO A 8 -8.21 7.79 9.04
C PRO A 8 -7.24 7.87 7.86
N CYS A 9 -7.41 6.95 6.91
CA CYS A 9 -6.76 6.98 5.61
C CYS A 9 -7.19 8.23 4.84
N LEU A 10 -6.25 8.98 4.26
CA LEU A 10 -6.57 10.16 3.46
C LEU A 10 -7.33 9.84 2.15
N GLU A 11 -7.28 8.60 1.69
CA GLU A 11 -7.97 8.16 0.46
C GLU A 11 -9.39 7.67 0.75
N CYS A 12 -9.55 6.67 1.63
CA CYS A 12 -10.85 6.02 1.87
C CYS A 12 -11.53 6.43 3.18
N GLY A 13 -10.87 7.18 4.06
CA GLY A 13 -11.40 7.57 5.38
C GLY A 13 -11.38 6.46 6.44
N GLU A 14 -11.11 5.21 6.06
CA GLU A 14 -11.05 4.07 6.99
C GLU A 14 -9.88 4.17 7.98
N THR A 15 -10.07 3.61 9.17
CA THR A 15 -9.00 3.61 10.19
C THR A 15 -7.81 2.78 9.73
N ILE A 16 -6.61 3.34 9.80
CA ILE A 16 -5.36 2.64 9.48
C ILE A 16 -5.07 1.60 10.57
N THR A 17 -5.30 0.32 10.28
CA THR A 17 -5.08 -0.80 11.22
C THR A 17 -3.73 -1.51 11.03
N ASN A 18 -3.13 -1.38 9.85
CA ASN A 18 -1.82 -1.95 9.52
C ASN A 18 -0.84 -0.82 9.16
N PRO A 19 0.03 -0.41 10.10
CA PRO A 19 0.78 0.83 9.97
C PRO A 19 2.11 0.62 9.21
N LEU A 20 2.06 0.30 7.91
CA LEU A 20 3.21 0.47 7.04
C LEU A 20 3.06 1.75 6.22
N CYS A 21 4.12 2.56 6.15
CA CYS A 21 4.11 3.72 5.26
C CYS A 21 4.21 3.29 3.80
N GLU A 22 3.83 4.22 2.94
CA GLU A 22 3.81 4.13 1.49
C GLU A 22 5.21 3.78 0.95
N GLU A 23 6.27 4.32 1.56
CA GLU A 23 7.66 4.02 1.19
C GLU A 23 8.04 2.56 1.51
N CYS A 24 7.71 2.07 2.71
CA CYS A 24 8.00 0.70 3.11
C CYS A 24 7.22 -0.33 2.29
N LEU A 25 5.98 0.01 1.89
CA LEU A 25 5.19 -0.81 0.98
C LEU A 25 5.76 -0.76 -0.44
N SER A 26 6.13 0.43 -0.93
CA SER A 26 6.74 0.61 -2.25
C SER A 26 8.04 -0.16 -2.39
N GLU A 27 8.86 -0.20 -1.34
CA GLU A 27 10.09 -0.97 -1.32
C GLU A 27 9.81 -2.48 -1.45
N GLN A 28 8.85 -3.00 -0.66
CA GLN A 28 8.45 -4.41 -0.74
C GLN A 28 7.91 -4.76 -2.13
N PHE A 29 7.06 -3.91 -2.69
CA PHE A 29 6.54 -4.08 -4.04
C PHE A 29 7.64 -4.05 -5.10
N ARG A 30 8.60 -3.12 -5.00
CA ARG A 30 9.75 -3.06 -5.90
C ARG A 30 10.61 -4.33 -5.82
N GLN A 31 10.89 -4.82 -4.62
CA GLN A 31 11.66 -6.06 -4.43
C GLN A 31 10.94 -7.28 -5.02
N TRP A 32 9.63 -7.38 -4.77
CA TRP A 32 8.78 -8.42 -5.37
C TRP A 32 8.83 -8.34 -6.90
N LEU A 33 8.59 -7.15 -7.46
CA LEU A 33 8.54 -6.96 -8.91
C LEU A 33 9.90 -7.19 -9.57
N PHE A 34 11.00 -6.86 -8.89
CA PHE A 34 12.35 -7.09 -9.40
C PHE A 34 12.61 -8.58 -9.65
N SER A 35 11.98 -9.48 -8.90
CA SER A 35 12.10 -10.93 -9.09
C SER A 35 11.47 -11.43 -10.40
N PHE A 36 10.58 -10.65 -11.01
CA PHE A 36 9.85 -11.05 -12.22
C PHE A 36 10.10 -10.12 -13.42
N LYS A 37 10.18 -8.81 -13.18
CA LYS A 37 10.34 -7.74 -14.17
C LYS A 37 11.34 -6.67 -13.67
N PRO A 38 12.65 -6.97 -13.66
CA PRO A 38 13.68 -6.04 -13.17
C PRO A 38 13.62 -4.64 -13.81
N LYS A 39 13.39 -4.56 -15.12
CA LYS A 39 13.31 -3.28 -15.84
C LYS A 39 12.12 -2.44 -15.37
N LEU A 40 10.98 -3.06 -15.14
CA LEU A 40 9.78 -2.38 -14.66
C LEU A 40 9.96 -1.93 -13.19
N ALA A 41 10.59 -2.76 -12.36
CA ALA A 41 10.90 -2.41 -10.97
C ALA A 41 11.80 -1.17 -10.85
N VAL A 42 12.73 -0.97 -11.79
CA VAL A 42 13.59 0.22 -11.85
C VAL A 42 12.83 1.44 -12.38
N SER A 43 11.87 1.26 -13.31
CA SER A 43 11.11 2.37 -13.89
C SER A 43 9.99 2.90 -12.98
N ILE A 44 9.55 2.12 -11.99
CA ILE A 44 8.60 2.59 -10.98
C ILE A 44 9.33 3.56 -10.06
N ASN A 45 9.19 4.85 -10.35
CA ASN A 45 9.55 5.91 -9.42
C ASN A 45 8.70 5.74 -8.16
N SER A 46 9.36 5.76 -7.01
CA SER A 46 8.74 5.62 -5.69
C SER A 46 7.49 6.51 -5.63
N PHE A 47 6.34 5.95 -5.24
CA PHE A 47 5.11 6.70 -5.05
C PHE A 47 5.44 7.88 -4.14
N LYS A 48 5.38 9.10 -4.69
CA LYS A 48 5.76 10.30 -3.93
C LYS A 48 4.81 10.37 -2.73
N PRO A 49 5.33 10.52 -1.50
CA PRO A 49 4.46 10.65 -0.35
C PRO A 49 3.66 11.95 -0.50
N HIS A 50 2.37 11.80 -0.77
CA HIS A 50 1.44 12.90 -0.77
C HIS A 50 1.09 13.24 0.68
N TYR A 51 1.47 14.46 1.07
CA TYR A 51 1.00 15.20 2.23
C TYR A 51 1.26 14.59 3.62
N TYR A 52 2.06 15.29 4.44
CA TYR A 52 2.23 14.97 5.85
C TYR A 52 1.40 15.92 6.72
N SER A 53 0.28 15.46 7.29
CA SER A 53 -0.34 16.09 8.44
C SER A 53 0.45 15.78 9.72
N GLU A 54 0.40 16.70 10.70
CA GLU A 54 1.20 16.64 11.93
C GLU A 54 0.67 15.62 12.96
N ASP A 55 -0.57 15.12 12.79
CA ASP A 55 -1.27 14.18 13.69
C ASP A 55 -1.31 12.75 13.13
N LYS A 56 -0.15 12.14 12.83
CA LYS A 56 -0.09 10.87 12.10
C LYS A 56 0.24 9.64 12.95
N GLY A 57 -0.34 8.50 12.55
CA GLY A 57 0.16 7.19 12.92
C GLY A 57 1.56 6.98 12.34
N LEU A 58 2.40 6.24 13.05
CA LEU A 58 3.79 6.01 12.64
C LEU A 58 3.96 4.63 12.03
N CYS A 59 4.79 4.54 11.00
CA CYS A 59 5.19 3.29 10.39
C CYS A 59 5.88 2.39 11.43
N ILE A 60 5.40 1.17 11.61
CA ILE A 60 6.04 0.22 12.54
C ILE A 60 7.43 -0.21 12.09
N ARG A 61 7.75 -0.05 10.79
CA ARG A 61 9.04 -0.46 10.22
C ARG A 61 10.09 0.64 10.29
N CYS A 62 9.75 1.88 9.96
CA CYS A 62 10.71 2.98 9.85
C CYS A 62 10.41 4.20 10.73
N GLY A 63 9.25 4.24 11.40
CA GLY A 63 8.81 5.39 12.20
C GLY A 63 8.31 6.58 11.38
N SER A 64 8.34 6.52 10.04
CA SER A 64 7.80 7.60 9.20
C SER A 64 6.29 7.77 9.37
N PRO A 65 5.75 8.99 9.25
CA PRO A 65 4.32 9.21 9.36
C PRO A 65 3.54 8.55 8.20
N ILE A 66 2.34 8.04 8.48
CA ILE A 66 1.47 7.34 7.51
C ILE A 66 0.28 8.23 7.13
N SER A 67 -0.04 8.31 5.84
CA SER A 67 -1.26 8.97 5.31
C SER A 67 -2.30 7.98 4.84
N TYR A 68 -1.85 6.88 4.25
CA TYR A 68 -2.70 5.97 3.49
C TYR A 68 -2.69 4.59 4.13
N CYS A 69 -3.85 3.91 4.12
CA CYS A 69 -3.92 2.53 4.55
C CYS A 69 -3.29 1.61 3.49
N ASN A 70 -2.83 0.43 3.93
CA ASN A 70 -2.19 -0.53 3.03
C ASN A 70 -3.09 -0.93 1.86
N PHE A 71 -4.41 -0.99 2.05
CA PHE A 71 -5.36 -1.35 0.99
C PHE A 71 -5.32 -0.35 -0.18
N CYS A 72 -5.39 0.96 0.11
CA CYS A 72 -5.34 1.99 -0.93
C CYS A 72 -4.00 1.99 -1.65
N VAL A 73 -2.90 1.84 -0.90
CA VAL A 73 -1.55 1.76 -1.49
C VAL A 73 -1.42 0.52 -2.40
N LEU A 74 -1.90 -0.64 -1.96
CA LEU A 74 -1.85 -1.87 -2.75
C LEU A 74 -2.78 -1.83 -3.97
N SER A 75 -3.90 -1.13 -3.90
CA SER A 75 -4.74 -0.87 -5.07
C SER A 75 -3.94 -0.15 -6.15
N SER A 76 -3.21 0.91 -5.80
CA SER A 76 -2.34 1.60 -6.77
C SER A 76 -1.24 0.70 -7.32
N PHE A 77 -0.72 -0.26 -6.53
CA PHE A 77 0.25 -1.23 -7.03
C PHE A 77 -0.38 -2.23 -7.99
N ARG A 78 -1.61 -2.68 -7.71
CA ARG A 78 -2.39 -3.55 -8.60
C ARG A 78 -2.58 -2.87 -9.96
N ASP A 79 -2.96 -1.59 -9.97
CA ASP A 79 -3.16 -0.83 -11.21
C ASP A 79 -1.86 -0.77 -12.04
N VAL A 80 -0.71 -0.55 -11.40
CA VAL A 80 0.60 -0.61 -12.08
C VAL A 80 0.89 -1.99 -12.66
N VAL A 81 0.57 -3.06 -11.94
CA VAL A 81 0.73 -4.44 -12.45
C VAL A 81 -0.21 -4.70 -13.62
N GLU A 82 -1.48 -4.29 -13.52
CA GLU A 82 -2.49 -4.46 -14.57
C GLU A 82 -2.09 -3.77 -15.87
N ASP A 83 -1.56 -2.55 -15.77
CA ASP A 83 -1.17 -1.75 -16.94
C ASP A 83 0.15 -2.21 -17.59
N ASN A 84 1.09 -2.75 -16.81
CA ASN A 84 2.47 -2.95 -17.29
C ASN A 84 2.93 -4.41 -17.33
N ALA A 85 2.31 -5.29 -16.54
CA ALA A 85 2.66 -6.71 -16.45
C ALA A 85 1.44 -7.55 -16.02
N PRO A 86 0.33 -7.52 -16.79
CA PRO A 86 -0.93 -8.17 -16.42
C PRO A 86 -0.78 -9.67 -16.14
N GLU A 87 0.22 -10.33 -16.73
CA GLU A 87 0.56 -11.73 -16.46
C GLU A 87 1.03 -12.00 -15.02
N LEU A 88 1.35 -10.96 -14.25
CA LEU A 88 1.74 -11.06 -12.85
C LEU A 88 0.58 -10.82 -11.88
N LEU A 89 -0.64 -10.51 -12.34
CA LEU A 89 -1.78 -10.20 -11.48
C LEU A 89 -2.12 -11.33 -10.50
N GLU A 90 -2.11 -12.58 -10.96
CA GLU A 90 -2.36 -13.73 -10.09
C GLU A 90 -1.29 -13.84 -8.99
N ARG A 91 -0.02 -13.69 -9.36
CA ARG A 91 1.10 -13.71 -8.40
C ARG A 91 1.07 -12.53 -7.45
N PHE A 92 0.62 -11.37 -7.91
CA PHE A 92 0.43 -10.19 -7.08
C PHE A 92 -0.61 -10.49 -6.01
N ARG A 93 -1.76 -11.06 -6.38
CA ARG A 93 -2.80 -11.50 -5.44
C ARG A 93 -2.27 -12.56 -4.46
N ASP A 94 -1.48 -13.52 -4.91
CA ASP A 94 -0.92 -14.52 -3.98
C ASP A 94 0.08 -13.90 -2.97
N SER A 95 0.78 -12.83 -3.37
CA SER A 95 1.82 -12.19 -2.55
C SER A 95 1.27 -11.09 -1.63
N PHE A 96 0.27 -10.35 -2.10
CA PHE A 96 -0.29 -9.16 -1.43
C PHE A 96 -1.80 -9.27 -1.13
N GLY A 97 -2.51 -10.23 -1.74
CA GLY A 97 -3.95 -10.48 -1.60
C GLY A 97 -4.37 -11.18 -0.30
N SER A 98 -3.45 -11.45 0.63
CA SER A 98 -3.86 -11.63 2.04
C SER A 98 -4.49 -10.35 2.64
N LEU A 99 -4.47 -9.25 1.87
CA LEU A 99 -5.20 -8.01 2.08
C LEU A 99 -6.39 -7.84 1.11
N ASP A 100 -6.89 -8.88 0.45
CA ASP A 100 -8.15 -8.85 -0.33
C ASP A 100 -9.32 -8.57 0.66
N ILE A 101 -9.88 -7.36 0.77
CA ILE A 101 -10.72 -6.57 -0.17
C ILE A 101 -11.98 -7.30 -0.69
N GLU A 102 -12.06 -8.63 -0.67
CA GLU A 102 -13.32 -9.33 -1.05
C GLU A 102 -14.34 -9.50 0.10
N LYS A 103 -14.12 -8.88 1.28
CA LYS A 103 -15.03 -9.06 2.44
C LYS A 103 -15.58 -7.80 3.12
N GLN A 104 -15.55 -6.62 2.50
CA GLN A 104 -16.29 -5.45 3.02
C GLN A 104 -17.12 -4.68 1.99
N VAL A 105 -17.46 -5.27 0.85
CA VAL A 105 -18.49 -4.73 -0.07
C VAL A 105 -19.77 -5.60 -0.09
N SER A 106 -20.07 -6.29 1.03
CA SER A 106 -21.32 -7.06 1.17
C SER A 106 -22.03 -6.90 2.51
N LEU A 107 -21.75 -5.82 3.24
CA LEU A 107 -22.57 -5.38 4.36
C LEU A 107 -22.60 -3.85 4.38
N HIS A 108 -23.41 -3.26 3.49
CA HIS A 108 -24.34 -2.16 3.79
C HIS A 108 -25.24 -1.90 2.57
#